data_AF-M2SP00-F1
#
_entry.id   AF-M2SP00-F1
#
_cell.length_a   1.000
_cell.length_b   1.000
_cell.length_c   1.000
_cell.angle_alpha   90.00
_cell.angle_beta   90.00
_cell.angle_gamma   90.00
#
_symmetry.space_group_name_H-M   'P 1'
#
loop_
_entity.id
_entity.type
_entity.pdbx_description
1 polymer ?
#
loop_
_entity_poly.entity_id
_entity_poly.type
_entity_poly.pdbx_seq_one_letter_code
_entity_poly.pdbx_strand_id
1 'polypeptide(L)'
;MSRASQITLATTCVTAVGIVAFVHWSQKADKAAMHMGVVRDFEQQRIKRERQADFEMQRELEQEYRKYQTVSNGGGPEPRQDRGPGR
;
A
#
# COMPACT_ATOMS: atom_id res chain seq x y z
N MET A 1 -29.43 20.36 46.07
CA MET A 1 -28.18 19.71 45.60
C MET A 1 -27.05 20.73 45.59
N SER A 2 -25.81 20.32 45.82
CA SER A 2 -24.65 21.22 45.75
C SER A 2 -24.39 21.67 44.31
N ARG A 3 -24.01 22.94 44.12
CA ARG A 3 -23.64 23.48 42.79
C ARG A 3 -22.46 22.72 42.17
N ALA A 4 -21.54 22.24 43.00
CA ALA A 4 -20.39 21.47 42.56
C ALA A 4 -20.81 20.16 41.88
N SER A 5 -21.77 19.43 42.45
CA SER A 5 -22.22 18.16 41.87
C SER A 5 -22.99 18.35 40.56
N GLN A 6 -23.73 19.46 40.42
CA GLN A 6 -24.41 19.81 39.17
C GLN A 6 -23.42 20.16 38.06
N ILE A 7 -22.36 20.91 38.37
CA ILE A 7 -21.30 21.24 37.41
C ILE A 7 -20.59 19.96 36.95
N THR A 8 -20.19 19.08 37.87
CA THR A 8 -19.53 17.81 37.51
C THR A 8 -20.39 16.96 36.60
N LEU A 9 -21.69 16.84 36.90
CA LEU A 9 -22.62 16.08 36.08
C LEU A 9 -22.74 16.69 34.67
N ALA A 10 -22.94 18.00 34.58
CA ALA A 10 -23.05 18.71 33.31
C ALA A 10 -21.79 18.56 32.46
N THR A 11 -20.60 18.74 33.05
CA THR A 11 -19.31 18.57 32.38
C THR A 11 -19.13 17.16 31.85
N THR A 12 -19.53 16.15 32.62
CA THR A 12 -19.41 14.75 32.22
C THR A 12 -20.32 14.45 31.03
N CYS A 13 -21.58 14.93 31.07
CA CYS A 13 -22.51 14.80 29.96
C CYS A 13 -22.00 15.50 28.68
N VAL A 14 -21.51 16.73 28.80
CA VAL A 14 -20.97 17.48 27.66
C VAL A 14 -19.74 16.79 27.08
N THR A 15 -18.83 16.31 27.92
CA THR A 15 -17.64 15.57 27.48
C THR A 15 -18.02 14.31 26.74
N ALA A 16 -18.96 13.52 27.27
CA ALA A 16 -19.43 12.29 26.62
C ALA A 16 -20.03 12.57 25.23
N VAL A 17 -20.91 13.57 25.12
CA VAL A 17 -21.49 13.98 23.83
C VAL A 17 -20.39 14.47 22.87
N GLY A 18 -19.43 15.23 23.37
CA GLY A 18 -18.29 15.72 22.59
C GLY A 18 -17.45 14.58 21.99
N ILE A 19 -17.15 13.54 22.78
CA ILE A 19 -16.41 12.36 22.29
C ILE A 19 -17.20 11.65 21.19
N VAL A 20 -18.51 11.43 21.39
CA VAL A 20 -19.34 10.77 20.38
C VAL A 20 -19.38 11.58 19.08
N ALA A 21 -19.56 12.90 19.16
CA ALA A 21 -19.55 13.78 18.01
C ALA A 21 -18.18 13.76 17.28
N PHE A 22 -17.08 13.77 18.03
CA PHE A 22 -15.73 13.69 17.50
C PHE A 22 -15.48 12.38 16.74
N VAL A 23 -15.88 11.23 17.30
CA VAL A 23 -15.73 9.92 16.64
C VAL A 23 -16.52 9.88 15.33
N HIS A 24 -17.76 10.37 15.30
CA HIS A 24 -18.55 10.41 14.07
C HIS A 24 -17.92 11.29 12.99
N TRP A 25 -17.26 12.39 13.40
CA TRP A 25 -16.50 13.22 12.48
C TRP A 25 -15.23 12.51 11.98
N SER A 26 -14.45 11.88 12.86
CA SER A 26 -13.24 11.14 12.47
C SER A 26 -13.56 9.95 11.55
N GLN A 27 -14.62 9.20 11.83
CA GLN A 27 -15.05 8.08 10.98
C GLN A 27 -15.34 8.51 9.54
N LYS A 28 -15.86 9.73 9.32
CA LYS A 28 -16.07 10.27 7.97
C LYS A 28 -14.74 10.56 7.26
N ALA A 29 -13.78 11.13 7.98
CA ALA A 29 -12.44 11.38 7.45
C ALA A 29 -11.72 10.07 7.09
N ASP A 30 -11.81 9.07 7.97
CA ASP A 30 -11.21 7.75 7.76
C ASP A 30 -11.84 7.03 6.55
N LYS A 31 -13.18 7.13 6.40
CA LYS A 31 -13.87 6.58 5.24
C LYS A 31 -13.43 7.22 3.92
N ALA A 32 -13.16 8.53 3.91
CA ALA A 32 -12.62 9.20 2.73
C ALA A 32 -11.20 8.71 2.40
N ALA A 33 -10.35 8.52 3.42
CA ALA A 33 -9.01 7.97 3.25
C ALA A 33 -9.00 6.53 2.72
N MET A 34 -9.99 5.70 3.08
CA MET A 34 -10.11 4.33 2.55
C MET A 34 -10.32 4.28 1.02
N HIS A 35 -11.00 5.28 0.43
CA HIS A 35 -11.18 5.34 -1.03
C HIS A 35 -9.87 5.67 -1.76
N MET A 36 -8.97 6.42 -1.11
CA MET A 36 -7.65 6.73 -1.66
C MET A 36 -6.77 5.48 -1.83
N GLY A 37 -6.96 4.47 -0.97
CA GLY A 37 -6.25 3.19 -1.09
C GLY A 37 -6.55 2.50 -2.43
N VAL A 38 -7.84 2.43 -2.79
CA VAL A 38 -8.30 1.80 -4.04
C VAL A 38 -7.81 2.58 -5.27
N VAL A 39 -7.89 3.91 -5.24
CA VAL A 39 -7.39 4.77 -6.33
C VAL A 39 -5.89 4.54 -6.55
N ARG A 40 -5.11 4.51 -5.47
CA ARG A 40 -3.67 4.26 -5.54
C ARG A 40 -3.35 2.87 -6.09
N ASP A 41 -4.15 1.86 -5.76
CA ASP A 41 -3.99 0.50 -6.31
C ASP A 41 -4.28 0.45 -7.82
N PHE A 42 -5.28 1.20 -8.30
CA PHE A 42 -5.55 1.31 -9.74
C PHE A 42 -4.41 2.01 -10.50
N GLU A 43 -3.83 3.08 -9.95
CA GLU A 43 -2.67 3.75 -10.53
C GLU A 43 -1.45 2.82 -10.60
N GLN A 44 -1.18 2.06 -9.53
CA GLN A 44 -0.10 1.08 -9.54
C GLN A 44 -0.31 -0.03 -10.56
N GLN A 45 -1.55 -0.50 -10.75
CA GLN A 45 -1.85 -1.49 -11.80
C GLN A 45 -1.58 -0.96 -13.20
N ARG A 46 -1.89 0.31 -13.48
CA ARG A 46 -1.57 0.95 -14.77
C ARG A 46 -0.07 1.00 -15.01
N ILE A 47 0.70 1.50 -14.04
CA ILE A 47 2.16 1.59 -14.13
C ILE A 47 2.77 0.18 -14.29
N LYS A 48 2.24 -0.84 -13.62
CA LYS A 48 2.71 -2.22 -13.79
C LYS A 48 2.51 -2.72 -15.23
N ARG A 49 1.37 -2.43 -15.85
CA ARG A 49 1.10 -2.83 -17.25
C ARG A 49 2.05 -2.13 -18.23
N GLU A 50 2.29 -0.84 -18.02
CA GLU A 50 3.25 -0.06 -18.83
C GLU A 50 4.65 -0.67 -18.73
N ARG A 51 5.14 -0.92 -17.51
CA ARG A 51 6.46 -1.55 -17.29
C ARG A 51 6.56 -2.97 -17.85
N GLN A 52 5.45 -3.70 -17.88
CA GLN A 52 5.41 -5.07 -18.40
C GLN A 52 5.52 -5.06 -19.93
N ALA A 53 4.85 -4.12 -20.61
CA ALA A 53 5.01 -3.89 -22.03
C ALA A 53 6.45 -3.45 -22.38
N ASP A 54 7.05 -2.56 -21.57
CA ASP A 54 8.44 -2.14 -21.77
C ASP A 54 9.42 -3.31 -21.65
N PHE A 55 9.18 -4.22 -20.69
CA PHE A 55 9.99 -5.41 -20.51
C PHE A 55 9.86 -6.39 -21.67
N GLU A 56 8.64 -6.60 -22.18
CA GLU A 56 8.39 -7.46 -23.34
C GLU A 56 9.10 -6.93 -24.59
N MET A 57 9.00 -5.61 -24.85
CA MET A 57 9.71 -4.96 -25.96
C MET A 57 11.23 -5.13 -25.86
N GLN A 58 11.80 -4.92 -24.67
CA GLN A 58 13.24 -5.12 -24.44
C GLN A 58 13.65 -6.58 -24.67
N ARG A 59 12.82 -7.54 -24.24
CA ARG A 59 13.06 -8.97 -24.43
C ARG A 59 13.05 -9.37 -25.91
N GLU A 60 12.14 -8.81 -26.70
CA GLU A 60 12.11 -9.02 -28.14
C GLU A 60 13.33 -8.43 -28.83
N LEU A 61 13.71 -7.20 -28.47
CA LEU A 61 14.92 -6.56 -28.97
C LEU A 61 16.17 -7.39 -28.65
N GLU A 62 16.30 -7.89 -27.42
CA GLU A 62 17.41 -8.74 -27.01
C GLU A 62 17.48 -10.03 -27.84
N GLN A 63 16.34 -10.67 -28.12
CA GLN A 63 16.28 -11.85 -28.98
C GLN A 63 16.75 -11.53 -30.40
N GLU A 64 16.36 -10.39 -30.96
CA GLU A 64 16.80 -9.98 -32.29
C GLU A 64 18.31 -9.73 -32.33
N TYR A 65 18.88 -9.03 -31.34
CA TYR A 65 20.32 -8.83 -31.25
C TYR A 65 21.11 -10.13 -31.05
N ARG A 66 20.57 -11.09 -30.27
CA ARG A 66 21.19 -12.41 -30.06
C ARG A 66 21.28 -13.25 -31.35
N LYS A 67 20.45 -13.02 -32.37
CA LYS A 67 20.56 -13.71 -33.66
C LYS A 67 21.85 -13.36 -34.40
N TYR A 68 22.35 -12.14 -34.20
CA TYR A 68 23.55 -11.62 -34.85
C TYR A 68 24.78 -11.65 -33.93
N GLN A 69 24.57 -11.78 -32.61
CA GLN A 69 25.64 -11.75 -31.61
C GLN A 69 25.52 -12.95 -30.65
N THR A 70 26.47 -13.87 -30.70
CA THR A 70 26.65 -14.91 -29.66
C THR A 70 27.25 -14.27 -28.41
N VAL A 71 26.40 -13.73 -27.54
CA VAL A 71 26.80 -13.33 -26.19
C VAL A 71 27.08 -14.58 -25.35
N SER A 72 28.35 -14.77 -24.95
CA SER A 72 28.70 -15.75 -23.93
C SER A 72 28.07 -15.30 -22.60
N ASN A 73 27.40 -16.21 -21.90
CA ASN A 73 26.77 -15.95 -20.60
C ASN A 73 27.88 -15.74 -19.56
N GLY A 74 28.46 -14.54 -19.52
CA GLY A 74 29.50 -14.18 -18.56
C GLY A 74 28.93 -14.27 -17.17
N GLY A 75 29.40 -15.25 -16.39
CA GLY A 75 28.84 -15.67 -15.10
C GLY A 75 28.46 -14.53 -14.16
N GLY A 76 27.17 -14.22 -14.10
CA GLY A 76 26.55 -13.62 -12.94
C GLY A 76 26.34 -14.70 -11.86
N PRO A 77 26.42 -14.36 -10.57
CA PRO A 77 26.38 -15.35 -9.50
C PRO A 77 25.08 -16.16 -9.57
N GLU A 78 25.21 -17.49 -9.59
CA GLU A 78 24.09 -18.41 -9.65
C GLU A 78 23.07 -18.12 -8.53
N PRO A 79 21.76 -18.29 -8.79
CA PRO A 79 20.76 -18.20 -7.74
C PRO A 79 21.08 -19.26 -6.69
N ARG A 80 21.42 -18.79 -5.49
CA ARG A 80 21.71 -19.63 -4.31
C ARG A 80 20.49 -20.54 -4.10
N GLN A 81 20.61 -21.82 -4.44
CA GLN A 81 19.63 -22.84 -4.09
C GLN A 81 19.50 -22.82 -2.58
N ASP A 82 18.37 -22.32 -2.10
CA ASP A 82 17.99 -22.33 -0.70
C ASP A 82 17.77 -23.80 -0.30
N ARG A 83 18.86 -24.43 0.15
CA ARG A 83 18.84 -25.74 0.78
C ARG A 83 18.15 -25.55 2.13
N GLY A 84 16.82 -25.63 2.12
CA GLY A 84 16.02 -25.67 3.34
C GLY A 84 16.57 -26.75 4.28
N PRO A 85 16.74 -26.46 5.58
CA PRO A 85 17.22 -27.45 6.51
C PRO A 85 16.12 -28.47 6.73
N GLY A 86 16.35 -29.70 6.28
CA GLY A 86 15.64 -30.85 6.80
C GLY A 86 16.01 -31.01 8.28
N ARG A 87 15.06 -30.69 9.16
CA ARG A 87 14.82 -31.42 10.40
C ARG A 87 13.45 -31.09 10.98
#